data_AF-A0A2S7X2T9-F1
#
_entry.id   AF-A0A2S7X2T9-F1
#
_cell.length_a   1.000
_cell.length_b   1.000
_cell.length_c   1.000
_cell.angle_alpha   90.00
_cell.angle_beta   90.00
_cell.angle_gamma   90.00
#
_symmetry.space_group_name_H-M   'P 1'
#
loop_
_entity.id
_entity.type
_entity.pdbx_description
1 polymer ?
#
loop_
_entity_poly.entity_id
_entity_poly.type
_entity_poly.pdbx_seq_one_letter_code
_entity_poly.pdbx_strand_id
1 'polypeptide(L)'
;MSDYIKLVQKLDSDLEAVGKLLLENKGNSALENAYVRTFFSTVEGFMYAFRQEAMASKDFEVIFDLAEQAKLKECKFDRIRQVIKKDKNNLKFKESVKFSCKCLAKSRGVEPKDLGFFGVGWDNFLAANSIRDQLTHPKRIEDLTLDVETLESVVKAKVWFKDQVLQKLVK
;
A
#
# COMPACT_ATOMS: atom_id res chain seq x y z
N MET A 1 -18.72 7.67 -6.84
CA MET A 1 -17.46 7.52 -6.09
C MET A 1 -17.79 7.03 -4.70
N SER A 2 -17.30 5.85 -4.31
CA SER A 2 -17.60 5.25 -2.99
C SER A 2 -16.91 6.00 -1.86
N ASP A 3 -17.34 5.74 -0.62
CA ASP A 3 -16.69 6.33 0.55
C ASP A 3 -15.26 5.82 0.76
N TYR A 4 -14.95 4.57 0.37
CA TYR A 4 -13.59 4.05 0.41
C TYR A 4 -12.63 4.79 -0.53
N ILE A 5 -13.11 5.22 -1.70
CA ILE A 5 -12.31 6.02 -2.61
C ILE A 5 -12.09 7.46 -2.09
N LYS A 6 -13.10 8.05 -1.45
CA LYS A 6 -12.93 9.34 -0.76
C LYS A 6 -11.90 9.26 0.37
N LEU A 7 -11.87 8.15 1.11
CA LEU A 7 -10.85 7.90 2.15
C LEU A 7 -9.44 7.88 1.54
N VAL A 8 -9.26 7.21 0.39
CA VAL A 8 -7.97 7.21 -0.32
C VAL A 8 -7.56 8.62 -0.73
N GLN A 9 -8.46 9.43 -1.28
CA GLN A 9 -8.17 10.82 -1.65
C GLN A 9 -7.78 11.68 -0.44
N LYS A 10 -8.47 11.49 0.70
CA LYS A 10 -8.15 12.21 1.94
C LYS A 10 -6.76 11.81 2.47
N LEU A 11 -6.47 10.51 2.53
CA LEU A 11 -5.17 9.99 2.97
C LEU A 11 -4.02 10.45 2.05
N ASP A 12 -4.24 10.53 0.73
CA ASP A 12 -3.27 11.11 -0.21
C ASP A 12 -3.05 12.60 0.06
N SER A 13 -4.13 13.37 0.24
CA SER A 13 -4.06 14.78 0.58
C SER A 13 -3.29 15.04 1.88
N ASP A 14 -3.47 14.20 2.91
CA ASP A 14 -2.75 14.32 4.17
C ASP A 14 -1.26 14.01 4.00
N LEU A 15 -0.91 13.00 3.20
CA LEU A 15 0.46 12.68 2.86
C LEU A 15 1.14 13.82 2.08
N GLU A 16 0.45 14.46 1.14
CA GLU A 16 0.97 15.62 0.41
C GLU A 16 1.23 16.81 1.34
N ALA A 17 0.35 17.04 2.34
CA ALA A 17 0.55 18.10 3.33
C ALA A 17 1.81 17.85 4.18
N VAL A 18 2.05 16.61 4.63
CA VAL A 18 3.28 16.25 5.35
C VAL A 18 4.50 16.37 4.44
N GLY A 19 4.37 15.99 3.16
CA GLY A 19 5.43 16.19 2.16
C GLY A 19 5.81 17.65 1.96
N LYS A 20 4.83 18.56 1.96
CA LYS A 20 5.09 20.01 1.90
C LYS A 20 5.87 20.50 3.13
N LEU A 21 5.45 20.09 4.33
CA LEU A 21 6.17 20.43 5.58
C LEU A 21 7.60 19.92 5.55
N LEU A 22 7.83 18.70 5.05
CA LEU A 22 9.17 18.14 4.90
C LEU A 22 10.05 19.00 4.00
N LEU A 23 9.53 19.46 2.85
CA LEU A 23 10.27 20.31 1.92
C LEU A 23 10.63 21.68 2.53
N GLU A 24 9.76 22.23 3.39
CA GLU A 24 9.99 23.50 4.09
C GLU A 24 11.00 23.36 5.24
N ASN A 25 11.22 22.14 5.74
CA ASN A 25 12.04 21.86 6.93
C ASN A 25 13.12 20.79 6.65
N LYS A 26 13.78 20.85 5.49
CA LYS A 26 14.83 19.89 5.09
C LYS A 26 15.95 19.81 6.13
N GLY A 27 16.45 18.60 6.39
CA GLY A 27 17.46 18.32 7.42
C GLY A 27 16.89 18.11 8.82
N ASN A 28 15.56 18.25 9.00
CA ASN A 28 14.91 17.85 10.23
C ASN A 28 14.68 16.33 10.25
N SER A 29 15.61 15.61 10.86
CA SER A 29 15.56 14.13 10.97
C SER A 29 14.26 13.60 11.58
N ALA A 30 13.66 14.29 12.56
CA ALA A 30 12.40 13.85 13.14
C ALA A 30 11.26 13.90 12.11
N LEU A 31 11.24 14.94 11.28
CA LEU A 31 10.24 15.11 10.23
C LEU A 31 10.49 14.17 9.04
N GLU A 32 11.74 13.92 8.68
CA GLU A 32 12.12 12.94 7.66
C GLU A 32 11.62 11.53 8.05
N ASN A 33 11.90 11.12 9.29
CA ASN A 33 11.42 9.85 9.84
C ASN A 33 9.88 9.79 9.91
N ALA A 34 9.24 10.89 10.30
CA ALA A 34 7.79 11.00 10.34
C ALA A 34 7.19 10.85 8.94
N TYR A 35 7.77 11.49 7.92
CA TYR A 35 7.31 11.39 6.54
C TYR A 35 7.35 9.95 6.02
N VAL A 36 8.45 9.23 6.25
CA VAL A 36 8.55 7.82 5.82
C VAL A 36 7.47 6.98 6.50
N ARG A 37 7.32 7.11 7.83
CA ARG A 37 6.29 6.37 8.59
C ARG A 37 4.88 6.70 8.09
N THR A 38 4.60 7.98 7.83
CA THR A 38 3.32 8.43 7.30
C THR A 38 3.07 7.88 5.91
N PHE A 39 4.05 7.90 5.00
CA PHE A 39 3.92 7.32 3.66
C PHE A 39 3.49 5.85 3.73
N PHE A 40 4.16 5.02 4.53
CA PHE A 40 3.82 3.61 4.64
C PHE A 40 2.46 3.38 5.32
N SER A 41 2.14 4.15 6.36
CA SER A 41 0.81 4.11 7.00
C SER A 41 -0.31 4.49 6.01
N THR A 42 -0.08 5.51 5.19
CA THR A 42 -0.99 5.91 4.11
C THR A 42 -1.18 4.79 3.08
N VAL A 43 -0.10 4.12 2.66
CA VAL A 43 -0.20 2.95 1.77
C VAL A 43 -0.99 1.80 2.42
N GLU A 44 -0.83 1.55 3.72
CA GLU A 44 -1.65 0.58 4.46
C GLU A 44 -3.14 0.95 4.46
N GLY A 45 -3.44 2.24 4.67
CA GLY A 45 -4.80 2.78 4.53
C GLY A 45 -5.37 2.57 3.13
N PHE A 46 -4.59 2.83 2.08
CA PHE A 46 -5.00 2.58 0.69
C PHE A 46 -5.30 1.11 0.44
N MET A 47 -4.41 0.20 0.87
CA MET A 47 -4.59 -1.24 0.72
C MET A 47 -5.88 -1.71 1.40
N TYR A 48 -6.17 -1.22 2.60
CA TYR A 48 -7.42 -1.56 3.28
C TYR A 48 -8.63 -1.03 2.49
N ALA A 49 -8.64 0.25 2.12
CA ALA A 49 -9.74 0.85 1.36
C ALA A 49 -9.98 0.14 0.02
N PHE A 50 -8.91 -0.26 -0.69
CA PHE A 50 -9.00 -1.02 -1.94
C PHE A 50 -9.66 -2.40 -1.75
N ARG A 51 -9.33 -3.08 -0.65
CA ARG A 51 -9.97 -4.37 -0.33
C ARG A 51 -11.45 -4.19 0.01
N GLN A 52 -11.80 -3.15 0.78
CA GLN A 52 -13.20 -2.85 1.08
C GLN A 52 -13.99 -2.51 -0.19
N GLU A 53 -13.42 -1.71 -1.08
CA GLU A 53 -14.02 -1.36 -2.37
C GLU A 53 -14.25 -2.61 -3.25
N ALA A 54 -13.27 -3.52 -3.30
CA ALA A 54 -13.41 -4.78 -4.02
C ALA A 54 -14.51 -5.68 -3.42
N MET A 55 -14.62 -5.73 -2.09
CA MET A 55 -15.68 -6.48 -1.39
C MET A 55 -17.07 -5.86 -1.53
N ALA A 56 -17.16 -4.56 -1.75
CA ALA A 56 -18.42 -3.85 -1.98
C ALA A 56 -18.97 -4.02 -3.42
N SER A 57 -18.24 -4.71 -4.30
CA SER A 57 -18.72 -5.03 -5.64
C SER A 57 -19.97 -5.92 -5.59
N LYS A 58 -20.98 -5.61 -6.42
CA LYS A 58 -22.21 -6.42 -6.52
C LYS A 58 -21.91 -7.86 -6.94
N ASP A 59 -20.89 -8.05 -7.77
CA ASP A 59 -20.50 -9.35 -8.31
C ASP A 59 -19.32 -9.97 -7.54
N PHE A 60 -19.12 -9.60 -6.27
CA PHE A 60 -17.99 -10.04 -5.46
C PHE A 60 -17.74 -11.56 -5.51
N GLU A 61 -18.79 -12.37 -5.34
CA GLU A 61 -18.67 -13.83 -5.32
C GLU A 61 -18.40 -14.44 -6.71
N VAL A 62 -18.72 -13.70 -7.78
CA VAL A 62 -18.44 -14.10 -9.17
C VAL A 62 -17.03 -13.69 -9.57
N ILE A 63 -16.58 -12.51 -9.14
CA ILE A 63 -15.27 -11.95 -9.48
C ILE A 63 -14.15 -12.66 -8.71
N PHE A 64 -14.37 -13.02 -7.44
CA PHE A 64 -13.31 -13.54 -6.56
C PHE A 64 -13.56 -15.00 -6.17
N ASP A 65 -12.55 -15.85 -6.34
CA ASP A 65 -12.62 -17.24 -5.87
C ASP A 65 -12.60 -17.32 -4.33
N LEU A 66 -12.93 -18.49 -3.76
CA LEU A 66 -12.97 -18.66 -2.29
C LEU A 66 -11.65 -18.34 -1.58
N ALA A 67 -10.50 -18.53 -2.25
CA ALA A 67 -9.20 -18.22 -1.68
C ALA A 67 -8.93 -16.71 -1.67
N GLU A 68 -9.30 -16.01 -2.74
CA GLU A 68 -9.26 -14.55 -2.84
C GLU A 68 -10.24 -13.91 -1.86
N GLN A 69 -11.46 -14.43 -1.76
CA GLN A 69 -12.46 -13.98 -0.78
C GLN A 69 -11.94 -14.14 0.65
N ALA A 70 -11.31 -15.28 0.98
CA ALA A 70 -10.69 -15.47 2.30
C ALA A 70 -9.59 -14.43 2.56
N LYS A 71 -8.71 -14.17 1.58
CA LYS A 71 -7.66 -13.15 1.70
C LYS A 71 -8.21 -11.73 1.84
N LEU A 72 -9.27 -11.37 1.11
CA LEU A 72 -9.96 -10.08 1.23
C LEU A 72 -10.58 -9.89 2.62
N LYS A 73 -11.12 -10.98 3.18
CA LYS A 73 -11.70 -11.04 4.54
C LYS A 73 -10.64 -11.26 5.64
N GLU A 74 -9.35 -11.27 5.32
CA GLU A 74 -8.24 -11.56 6.25
C GLU A 74 -8.40 -12.88 7.04
N CYS A 75 -8.96 -13.88 6.37
CA CYS A 75 -9.29 -15.20 6.90
C CYS A 75 -8.40 -16.30 6.27
N LYS A 76 -8.29 -17.45 6.94
CA LYS A 76 -7.63 -18.64 6.37
C LYS A 76 -8.57 -19.36 5.38
N PHE A 77 -7.99 -19.92 4.32
CA PHE A 77 -8.70 -20.79 3.37
C PHE A 77 -8.24 -22.24 3.53
N ASP A 78 -9.19 -23.15 3.73
CA ASP A 78 -8.94 -24.60 3.72
C ASP A 78 -9.13 -25.14 2.30
N ARG A 79 -8.02 -25.44 1.63
CA ARG A 79 -8.03 -25.95 0.24
C ARG A 79 -8.63 -27.35 0.12
N ILE A 80 -8.56 -28.18 1.16
CA ILE A 80 -9.08 -29.56 1.10
C ILE A 80 -10.60 -29.53 1.24
N ARG A 81 -11.09 -28.78 2.23
CA ARG A 81 -12.53 -28.68 2.52
C ARG A 81 -13.26 -27.63 1.70
N GLN A 82 -12.54 -26.78 0.96
CA GLN A 82 -13.08 -25.65 0.19
C GLN A 82 -13.91 -24.70 1.07
N VAL A 83 -13.41 -24.37 2.27
CA VAL A 83 -14.09 -23.50 3.23
C VAL A 83 -13.19 -22.37 3.76
N ILE A 84 -13.81 -21.24 4.08
CA ILE A 84 -13.17 -20.12 4.77
C ILE A 84 -13.24 -20.36 6.29
N LYS A 85 -12.09 -20.30 6.95
CA LYS A 85 -11.96 -20.39 8.41
C LYS A 85 -11.87 -19.00 9.02
N LYS A 86 -12.47 -18.81 10.20
CA LYS A 86 -12.43 -17.53 10.94
C LYS A 86 -11.06 -17.17 11.51
N ASP A 87 -10.07 -18.07 11.39
CA ASP A 87 -8.69 -17.78 11.78
C ASP A 87 -8.13 -16.61 10.97
N LYS A 88 -7.55 -15.62 11.66
CA LYS A 88 -6.90 -14.49 11.01
C LYS A 88 -5.73 -14.94 10.14
N ASN A 89 -5.61 -14.33 8.96
CA ASN A 89 -4.50 -14.50 8.05
C ASN A 89 -4.09 -13.15 7.46
N ASN A 90 -3.05 -12.56 8.03
CA ASN A 90 -2.53 -11.27 7.59
C ASN A 90 -1.43 -11.49 6.55
N LEU A 91 -1.56 -10.81 5.41
CA LEU A 91 -0.53 -10.82 4.36
C LEU A 91 0.68 -10.00 4.80
N LYS A 92 1.88 -10.42 4.40
CA LYS A 92 3.08 -9.58 4.52
C LYS A 92 2.88 -8.31 3.68
N PHE A 93 3.43 -7.18 4.11
CA PHE A 93 3.23 -5.87 3.46
C PHE A 93 3.37 -5.91 1.93
N LYS A 94 4.48 -6.47 1.41
CA LYS A 94 4.71 -6.63 -0.04
C LYS A 94 3.60 -7.42 -0.76
N GLU A 95 3.15 -8.52 -0.15
CA GLU A 95 2.05 -9.32 -0.71
C GLU A 95 0.73 -8.55 -0.60
N SER A 96 0.49 -7.85 0.51
CA SER A 96 -0.69 -7.01 0.74
C SER A 96 -0.82 -5.90 -0.31
N VAL A 97 0.28 -5.22 -0.65
CA VAL A 97 0.29 -4.17 -1.68
C VAL A 97 -0.15 -4.73 -3.02
N LYS A 98 0.50 -5.81 -3.47
CA LYS A 98 0.16 -6.46 -4.74
C LYS A 98 -1.29 -6.94 -4.71
N PHE A 99 -1.67 -7.70 -3.69
CA PHE A 99 -2.98 -8.30 -3.59
C PHE A 99 -4.10 -7.25 -3.60
N SER A 100 -4.00 -6.21 -2.76
CA SER A 100 -5.04 -5.18 -2.63
C SER A 100 -5.24 -4.40 -3.93
N CYS A 101 -4.16 -4.01 -4.60
CA CYS A 101 -4.26 -3.30 -5.89
C CYS A 101 -4.82 -4.22 -6.98
N LYS A 102 -4.42 -5.49 -7.03
CA LYS A 102 -4.97 -6.48 -7.97
C LYS A 102 -6.47 -6.70 -7.76
N CYS A 103 -6.92 -6.77 -6.50
CA CYS A 103 -8.34 -6.92 -6.21
C CYS A 103 -9.16 -5.73 -6.68
N LEU A 104 -8.70 -4.50 -6.43
CA LEU A 104 -9.39 -3.31 -6.93
C LEU A 104 -9.37 -3.22 -8.46
N ALA A 105 -8.26 -3.57 -9.10
CA ALA A 105 -8.19 -3.64 -10.56
C ALA A 105 -9.20 -4.65 -11.11
N LYS A 106 -9.21 -5.87 -10.55
CA LYS A 106 -10.12 -6.95 -10.93
C LYS A 106 -11.59 -6.54 -10.77
N SER A 107 -11.96 -5.89 -9.65
CA SER A 107 -13.33 -5.42 -9.43
C SER A 107 -13.77 -4.31 -10.38
N ARG A 108 -12.82 -3.63 -11.03
CA ARG A 108 -13.06 -2.56 -12.02
C ARG A 108 -12.86 -3.02 -13.47
N GLY A 109 -12.56 -4.30 -13.71
CA GLY A 109 -12.24 -4.80 -15.05
C GLY A 109 -10.92 -4.24 -15.63
N VAL A 110 -10.00 -3.80 -14.77
CA VAL A 110 -8.66 -3.33 -15.16
C VAL A 110 -7.68 -4.51 -15.09
N GLU A 111 -6.87 -4.67 -16.14
CA GLU A 111 -5.88 -5.73 -16.23
C GLU A 111 -4.74 -5.53 -15.21
N PRO A 112 -4.51 -6.46 -14.26
CA PRO A 112 -3.53 -6.26 -13.20
C PRO A 112 -2.06 -6.14 -13.64
N LYS A 113 -1.74 -6.60 -14.86
CA LYS A 113 -0.41 -6.47 -15.46
C LYS A 113 -0.01 -5.01 -15.68
N ASP A 114 -0.98 -4.11 -15.78
CA ASP A 114 -0.75 -2.69 -16.05
C ASP A 114 -0.33 -1.90 -14.80
N LEU A 115 -0.33 -2.52 -13.61
CA LEU A 115 0.01 -1.86 -12.35
C LEU A 115 1.52 -1.75 -12.06
N GLY A 116 2.39 -2.20 -12.98
CA GLY A 116 3.83 -1.94 -12.90
C GLY A 116 4.56 -2.58 -11.71
N PHE A 117 4.12 -3.74 -11.23
CA PHE A 117 4.75 -4.51 -10.13
C PHE A 117 6.05 -5.23 -10.52
N PHE A 118 6.81 -4.64 -11.45
CA PHE A 118 8.06 -5.11 -12.03
C PHE A 118 8.92 -3.91 -12.46
N GLY A 119 10.23 -4.11 -12.56
CA GLY A 119 11.19 -3.09 -13.00
C GLY A 119 11.51 -2.03 -11.95
N VAL A 120 12.29 -1.04 -12.37
CA VAL A 120 12.97 -0.04 -11.51
C VAL A 120 12.03 0.65 -10.51
N GLY A 121 10.82 1.03 -10.94
CA GLY A 121 9.86 1.70 -10.05
C GLY A 121 9.41 0.81 -8.88
N TRP A 122 9.15 -0.48 -9.16
CA TRP A 122 8.80 -1.44 -8.14
C TRP A 122 10.00 -1.80 -7.25
N ASP A 123 11.20 -1.89 -7.82
CA ASP A 123 12.42 -2.15 -7.06
C ASP A 123 12.73 -1.01 -6.08
N ASN A 124 12.52 0.24 -6.50
CA ASN A 124 12.61 1.41 -5.61
C ASN A 124 11.59 1.35 -4.47
N PHE A 125 10.35 0.93 -4.75
CA PHE A 125 9.34 0.73 -3.72
C PHE A 125 9.74 -0.35 -2.70
N LEU A 126 10.36 -1.44 -3.18
CA LEU A 126 10.89 -2.48 -2.30
C LEU A 126 12.05 -1.99 -1.43
N ALA A 127 12.96 -1.19 -1.98
CA ALA A 127 14.04 -0.56 -1.22
C ALA A 127 13.49 0.38 -0.13
N ALA A 128 12.49 1.20 -0.47
CA ALA A 128 11.78 2.04 0.50
C ALA A 128 11.15 1.23 1.64
N ASN A 129 10.62 0.03 1.36
CA ASN A 129 10.07 -0.83 2.40
C ASN A 129 11.14 -1.29 3.40
N SER A 130 12.37 -1.54 2.95
CA SER A 130 13.48 -1.87 3.86
C SER A 130 13.83 -0.70 4.78
N ILE A 131 13.74 0.54 4.29
CA ILE A 131 13.94 1.75 5.10
C ILE A 131 12.85 1.88 6.17
N ARG A 132 11.59 1.57 5.81
CA ARG A 132 10.50 1.50 6.79
C ARG A 132 10.74 0.46 7.86
N ASP A 133 11.21 -0.73 7.49
CA ASP A 133 11.51 -1.79 8.46
C ASP A 133 12.63 -1.35 9.42
N GLN A 134 13.67 -0.68 8.93
CA GLN A 134 14.73 -0.06 9.73
C GLN A 134 14.16 0.98 10.72
N LEU A 135 13.31 1.90 10.26
CA LEU A 135 12.74 2.97 11.10
C LEU A 135 11.70 2.51 12.12
N THR A 136 11.06 1.37 11.88
CA THR A 136 10.03 0.80 12.76
C THR A 136 10.59 -0.22 13.75
N HIS A 137 11.74 -0.82 13.42
CA HIS A 137 12.45 -1.76 14.27
C HIS A 137 13.93 -1.37 14.38
N PRO A 138 14.24 -0.14 14.84
CA PRO A 138 15.62 0.33 14.91
C PRO A 138 16.41 -0.53 15.89
N LYS A 139 17.60 -0.96 15.49
CA LYS A 139 18.53 -1.72 16.32
C LYS A 139 19.59 -0.82 16.95
N ARG A 140 19.78 0.37 16.37
CA ARG A 140 20.73 1.39 16.81
C ARG A 140 20.23 2.79 16.46
N ILE A 141 20.83 3.83 17.03
CA ILE A 141 20.39 5.22 16.85
C ILE A 141 20.59 5.67 15.39
N GLU A 142 21.64 5.18 14.75
CA GLU A 142 21.97 5.49 13.35
C GLU A 142 20.87 5.01 12.40
N ASP A 143 20.09 3.99 12.79
CA ASP A 143 18.96 3.52 11.99
C ASP A 143 17.85 4.58 11.87
N LEU A 144 17.84 5.59 12.76
CA LEU A 144 16.90 6.72 12.75
C LEU A 144 17.45 7.95 12.01
N THR A 145 18.61 7.84 11.36
CA THR A 145 19.18 8.92 10.54
C THR A 145 19.08 8.50 9.08
N LEU A 146 18.39 9.32 8.27
CA LEU A 146 18.26 9.08 6.83
C LEU A 146 19.21 10.02 6.09
N ASP A 147 20.01 9.49 5.19
CA ASP A 147 20.73 10.32 4.23
C ASP A 147 19.80 10.76 3.08
N VAL A 148 20.29 11.70 2.28
CA VAL A 148 19.53 12.30 1.17
C VAL A 148 19.12 11.23 0.15
N GLU A 149 20.01 10.29 -0.18
CA GLU A 149 19.76 9.23 -1.16
C GLU A 149 18.65 8.27 -0.69
N THR A 150 18.68 7.95 0.60
CA THR A 150 17.68 7.12 1.29
C THR A 150 16.31 7.80 1.22
N LEU A 151 16.23 9.09 1.56
CA LEU A 151 14.97 9.84 1.49
C LEU A 151 14.46 9.98 0.05
N GLU A 152 15.34 10.23 -0.91
CA GLU A 152 14.99 10.28 -2.34
C GLU A 152 14.38 8.97 -2.83
N SER A 153 14.89 7.82 -2.36
CA SER A 153 14.34 6.51 -2.72
C SER A 153 12.88 6.35 -2.25
N VAL A 154 12.54 6.88 -1.07
CA VAL A 154 11.17 6.89 -0.55
C VAL A 154 10.27 7.81 -1.37
N VAL A 155 10.78 8.98 -1.77
CA VAL A 155 10.03 9.90 -2.65
C VAL A 155 9.77 9.25 -4.02
N LYS A 156 10.76 8.58 -4.60
CA LYS A 156 10.60 7.81 -5.86
C LYS A 156 9.56 6.71 -5.72
N ALA A 157 9.53 6.00 -4.58
CA ALA A 157 8.50 5.00 -4.28
C ALA A 157 7.09 5.61 -4.20
N LYS A 158 6.95 6.78 -3.58
CA LYS A 158 5.68 7.53 -3.51
C LYS A 158 5.20 7.97 -4.89
N VAL A 159 6.09 8.49 -5.74
CA VAL A 159 5.77 8.88 -7.13
C VAL A 159 5.32 7.65 -7.93
N TRP A 160 6.05 6.54 -7.87
CA TRP A 160 5.66 5.31 -8.55
C TRP A 160 4.26 4.84 -8.10
N PHE A 161 3.99 4.83 -6.80
CA PHE A 161 2.69 4.40 -6.29
C PHE A 161 1.56 5.32 -6.81
N LYS A 162 1.78 6.63 -6.82
CA LYS A 162 0.82 7.60 -7.35
C LYS A 162 0.51 7.37 -8.83
N ASP A 163 1.55 7.24 -9.65
CA ASP A 163 1.42 7.16 -11.10
C ASP A 163 0.92 5.78 -11.58
N GLN A 164 1.42 4.70 -10.98
CA GLN A 164 1.10 3.35 -11.43
C GLN A 164 -0.14 2.76 -10.76
N VAL A 165 -0.45 3.20 -9.53
CA VAL A 165 -1.57 2.66 -8.76
C VAL A 165 -2.70 3.68 -8.67
N LEU A 166 -2.47 4.84 -8.06
CA LEU A 166 -3.57 5.79 -7.78
C LEU A 166 -4.20 6.34 -9.07
N GLN A 167 -3.43 6.85 -10.03
CA GLN A 167 -3.99 7.42 -11.27
C GLN A 167 -4.79 6.39 -12.11
N LYS A 168 -4.43 5.11 -12.01
CA LYS A 168 -5.09 4.03 -12.75
C LYS A 168 -6.33 3.48 -12.04
N LEU A 169 -6.27 3.39 -10.71
CA LEU A 169 -7.29 2.73 -9.90
C LEU A 169 -8.20 3.67 -9.11
N VAL A 170 -7.85 4.95 -8.98
CA VAL A 170 -8.56 5.95 -8.18
C VAL A 170 -9.00 7.08 -9.09
N LYS A 171 -9.89 6.75 -10.03
CA LYS A 171 -10.68 7.68 -10.83
C LYS A 171 -12.07 7.83 -10.23
#